data_AF-A0A3L7WQP0-F1
#
_entry.id   AF-A0A3L7WQP0-F1
#
_cell.length_a   1.000
_cell.length_b   1.000
_cell.length_c   1.000
_cell.angle_alpha   90.00
_cell.angle_beta   90.00
_cell.angle_gamma   90.00
#
_symmetry.space_group_name_H-M   'P 1'
#
loop_
_entity.id
_entity.type
_entity.pdbx_description
1 polymer ?
#
loop_
_entity_poly.entity_id
_entity_poly.type
_entity_poly.pdbx_seq_one_letter_code
_entity_poly.pdbx_strand_id
1 'polypeptide(L)'
;MDSFAASVGRHWLLLLLALMLVVTGLPFLAPVLMAIGWTGAGTFIYTIYTPFCHQLPQRSWFLFGEKLTYTLEEINRVYPSSDPWQLRFFYGTAAMGWKVAWSDRMLSFYTMTPIFGLLYAALRRWRLRPLPWRVFVLTLLPIALDGATHILSDLIFGVSNGGFRDTNVWLAALTGNAFPAFYAGDQLGTFNWWARLLTGLLAAWGVAFFAFPWLDQLFRRQN
;
A
#
# COMPACT_ATOMS: atom_id res chain seq x y z
N MET A 1 -26.78 25.80 12.54
CA MET A 1 -25.94 24.82 11.82
C MET A 1 -24.74 25.48 11.11
N ASP A 2 -24.71 26.80 10.98
CA ASP A 2 -23.73 27.52 10.15
C ASP A 2 -22.31 27.63 10.75
N SER A 3 -22.17 27.70 12.08
CA SER A 3 -20.85 27.83 12.73
C SER A 3 -20.02 26.55 12.71
N PHE A 4 -20.67 25.39 12.81
CA PHE A 4 -20.02 24.08 12.74
C PHE A 4 -19.50 23.80 11.32
N ALA A 5 -20.34 24.01 10.30
CA ALA A 5 -19.95 23.84 8.91
C ALA A 5 -18.79 24.77 8.53
N ALA A 6 -18.82 26.04 8.96
CA ALA A 6 -17.72 26.98 8.76
C ALA A 6 -16.43 26.54 9.48
N SER A 7 -16.53 25.99 10.70
CA SER A 7 -15.35 25.46 11.42
C SER A 7 -14.73 24.26 10.72
N VAL A 8 -15.55 23.32 10.23
CA VAL A 8 -15.10 22.17 9.44
C VAL A 8 -14.45 22.64 8.15
N GLY A 9 -15.05 23.60 7.44
CA GLY A 9 -14.47 24.20 6.22
C GLY A 9 -13.13 24.88 6.47
N ARG A 10 -12.93 25.55 7.61
CA ARG A 10 -11.63 26.17 7.95
C ARG A 10 -10.54 25.15 8.30
N HIS A 11 -10.92 24.01 8.89
CA HIS A 11 -9.98 22.98 9.35
C HIS A 11 -9.97 21.73 8.46
N TRP A 12 -10.56 21.79 7.27
CA TRP A 12 -10.79 20.62 6.41
C TRP A 12 -9.52 19.80 6.17
N LEU A 13 -8.38 20.46 5.93
CA LEU A 13 -7.12 19.78 5.63
C LEU A 13 -6.59 19.03 6.85
N LEU A 14 -6.69 19.63 8.04
CA LEU A 14 -6.27 18.98 9.28
C LEU A 14 -7.14 17.76 9.56
N LEU A 15 -8.47 17.91 9.45
CA LEU A 15 -9.43 16.83 9.70
C LEU A 15 -9.24 15.67 8.71
N LEU A 16 -9.08 15.98 7.42
CA LEU A 16 -8.85 14.98 6.39
C LEU A 16 -7.52 14.25 6.60
N LEU A 17 -6.43 14.99 6.82
CA LEU A 17 -5.12 14.39 7.06
C LEU A 17 -5.10 13.54 8.33
N ALA A 18 -5.71 14.02 9.42
CA ALA A 18 -5.81 13.27 10.66
C ALA A 18 -6.57 11.95 10.46
N LEU A 19 -7.73 11.99 9.80
CA LEU A 19 -8.50 10.79 9.48
C LEU A 19 -7.69 9.82 8.61
N MET A 20 -7.06 10.32 7.54
CA MET A 20 -6.23 9.49 6.67
C MET A 20 -5.07 8.87 7.44
N LEU A 21 -4.32 9.64 8.23
CA LEU A 21 -3.20 9.15 9.03
C LEU A 21 -3.63 8.10 10.06
N VAL A 22 -4.80 8.24 10.67
CA VAL A 22 -5.36 7.22 11.58
C VAL A 22 -5.67 5.94 10.80
N VAL A 23 -6.43 6.06 9.70
CA VAL A 23 -6.80 4.91 8.86
C VAL A 23 -5.57 4.26 8.23
N THR A 24 -4.50 5.00 7.98
CA THR A 24 -3.29 4.46 7.36
C THR A 24 -2.23 4.03 8.37
N GLY A 25 -2.29 4.53 9.61
CA GLY A 25 -1.37 4.19 10.68
C GLY A 25 -1.79 2.95 11.46
N LEU A 26 -3.09 2.72 11.66
CA LEU A 26 -3.62 1.55 12.37
C LEU A 26 -3.09 0.20 11.86
N PRO A 27 -2.88 -0.04 10.55
CA PRO A 27 -2.29 -1.29 10.06
C PRO A 27 -0.92 -1.61 10.64
N PHE A 28 -0.11 -0.59 10.95
CA PHE A 28 1.19 -0.75 11.60
C PHE A 28 1.07 -1.03 13.10
N LEU A 29 -0.05 -0.69 13.72
CA LEU A 29 -0.31 -1.02 15.12
C LEU A 29 -0.60 -2.53 15.30
N ALA A 30 -1.11 -3.22 14.27
CA ALA A 30 -1.35 -4.67 14.33
C ALA A 30 -0.09 -5.46 14.72
N PRO A 31 1.05 -5.37 14.01
CA PRO A 31 2.26 -6.10 14.39
C PRO A 31 2.84 -5.66 15.73
N VAL A 32 2.68 -4.39 16.15
CA VAL A 32 3.11 -3.91 17.48
C VAL A 32 2.34 -4.65 18.58
N LEU A 33 1.02 -4.71 18.46
CA LEU A 33 0.15 -5.37 19.43
C LEU A 33 0.43 -6.87 19.50
N MET A 34 0.66 -7.50 18.34
CA MET A 34 1.06 -8.91 18.29
C MET A 34 2.41 -9.14 19.00
N ALA A 35 3.38 -8.24 18.80
CA ALA A 35 4.71 -8.33 19.38
C ALA A 35 4.73 -8.23 20.91
N ILE A 36 3.85 -7.43 21.50
CA ILE A 36 3.72 -7.28 22.96
C ILE A 36 2.75 -8.30 23.59
N GLY A 37 2.27 -9.28 22.82
CA GLY A 37 1.37 -10.33 23.30
C GLY A 37 -0.11 -9.94 23.36
N TRP A 38 -0.50 -8.75 22.90
CA TRP A 38 -1.89 -8.30 22.83
C TRP A 38 -2.57 -8.84 21.56
N THR A 39 -2.57 -10.16 21.41
CA THR A 39 -2.97 -10.87 20.18
C THR A 39 -4.42 -10.63 19.77
N GLY A 40 -5.35 -10.52 20.74
CA GLY A 40 -6.76 -10.22 20.46
C GLY A 40 -6.94 -8.86 19.78
N ALA A 41 -6.26 -7.82 20.27
CA ALA A 41 -6.32 -6.48 19.70
C ALA A 41 -5.61 -6.41 18.33
N GLY A 42 -4.46 -7.06 18.18
CA GLY A 42 -3.77 -7.16 16.88
C GLY A 42 -4.62 -7.89 15.82
N THR A 43 -5.22 -9.03 16.20
CA THR A 43 -6.14 -9.80 15.34
C THR A 43 -7.35 -8.97 14.93
N PHE A 44 -7.94 -8.21 15.86
CA PHE A 44 -9.05 -7.31 15.55
C PHE A 44 -8.68 -6.30 14.45
N ILE A 45 -7.47 -5.71 14.51
CA ILE A 45 -7.00 -4.82 13.45
C ILE A 45 -6.88 -5.57 12.11
N TYR A 46 -6.25 -6.75 12.07
CA TYR A 46 -6.20 -7.53 10.81
C TYR A 46 -7.60 -7.80 10.23
N THR A 47 -8.57 -8.14 11.10
CA THR A 47 -9.95 -8.40 10.69
C THR A 47 -10.61 -7.17 10.07
N ILE A 48 -10.57 -6.00 10.70
CA ILE A 48 -11.22 -4.80 10.14
C ILE A 48 -10.58 -4.34 8.82
N TYR A 49 -9.29 -4.65 8.59
CA TYR A 49 -8.60 -4.33 7.35
C TYR A 49 -8.79 -5.37 6.23
N THR A 50 -9.39 -6.54 6.54
CA THR A 50 -9.59 -7.64 5.58
C THR A 50 -10.47 -7.26 4.38
N PRO A 51 -11.54 -6.45 4.51
CA PRO A 51 -12.32 -6.01 3.35
C PRO A 51 -11.56 -5.09 2.39
N PHE A 52 -10.54 -4.38 2.90
CA PHE A 52 -9.78 -3.39 2.12
C PHE A 52 -8.54 -3.99 1.47
N CYS A 53 -7.99 -5.06 2.04
CA CYS A 53 -6.77 -5.71 1.59
C CYS A 53 -6.87 -7.23 1.70
N HIS A 54 -6.36 -7.95 0.70
CA HIS A 54 -6.18 -9.40 0.85
C HIS A 54 -5.17 -9.77 1.94
N GLN A 55 -4.24 -8.87 2.27
CA GLN A 55 -3.20 -9.07 3.30
C GLN A 55 -2.40 -10.36 3.09
N LEU A 56 -2.08 -10.67 1.82
CA LEU A 56 -1.27 -11.84 1.52
C LEU A 56 0.13 -11.66 2.13
N PRO A 57 0.62 -12.65 2.90
CA PRO A 57 1.83 -12.50 3.70
C PRO A 57 3.07 -12.28 2.82
N GLN A 58 3.19 -12.99 1.70
CA GLN A 58 4.30 -12.83 0.75
C GLN A 58 4.32 -11.47 0.02
N ARG A 59 3.28 -10.64 0.20
CA ARG A 59 3.15 -9.30 -0.39
C ARG A 59 3.04 -8.20 0.68
N SER A 60 3.39 -8.50 1.93
CA SER A 60 3.26 -7.60 3.08
C SER A 60 4.60 -7.48 3.82
N TRP A 61 4.82 -6.34 4.46
CA TRP A 61 6.00 -6.16 5.30
C TRP A 61 5.83 -6.82 6.67
N PHE A 62 6.88 -7.44 7.19
CA PHE A 62 6.96 -8.01 8.54
C PHE A 62 7.81 -7.11 9.43
N LEU A 63 7.32 -6.87 10.65
CA LEU A 63 8.00 -6.10 11.68
C LEU A 63 8.29 -7.00 12.89
N PHE A 64 9.33 -6.66 13.65
CA PHE A 64 9.76 -7.41 14.83
C PHE A 64 10.24 -8.85 14.53
N GLY A 65 10.76 -9.06 13.32
CA GLY A 65 11.39 -10.30 12.88
C GLY A 65 12.71 -10.03 12.16
N GLU A 66 13.30 -11.08 11.59
CA GLU A 66 14.61 -11.01 10.94
C GLU A 66 14.59 -10.30 9.57
N LYS A 67 13.49 -10.41 8.82
CA LYS A 67 13.37 -9.87 7.46
C LYS A 67 12.15 -8.99 7.31
N LEU A 68 12.24 -8.00 6.44
CA LEU A 68 11.10 -7.15 6.09
C LEU A 68 10.07 -7.89 5.24
N THR A 69 10.48 -8.86 4.42
CA THR A 69 9.59 -9.62 3.54
C THR A 69 10.05 -11.07 3.49
N TYR A 70 9.11 -12.00 3.32
CA TYR A 70 9.36 -13.42 3.19
C TYR A 70 8.78 -13.95 1.88
N THR A 71 9.45 -14.90 1.24
CA THR A 71 8.91 -15.60 0.08
C THR A 71 7.74 -16.49 0.49
N LEU A 72 6.86 -16.83 -0.46
CA LEU A 72 5.78 -17.79 -0.18
C LEU A 72 6.33 -19.15 0.26
N GLU A 73 7.48 -19.57 -0.27
CA GLU A 73 8.15 -20.80 0.15
C GLU A 73 8.57 -20.74 1.62
N GLU A 74 9.18 -19.63 2.06
CA GLU A 74 9.57 -19.44 3.47
C GLU A 74 8.36 -19.49 4.40
N ILE A 75 7.27 -18.82 4.02
CA ILE A 75 6.00 -18.83 4.77
C ILE A 75 5.42 -20.25 4.84
N ASN A 76 5.43 -20.99 3.73
CA ASN A 76 4.88 -22.34 3.66
C ASN A 76 5.63 -23.37 4.53
N ARG A 77 6.88 -23.09 4.93
CA ARG A 77 7.60 -23.96 5.87
C ARG A 77 7.01 -23.94 7.29
N VAL A 78 6.33 -22.86 7.67
CA VAL A 78 5.73 -22.70 9.01
C VAL A 78 4.20 -22.63 8.97
N TYR A 79 3.63 -22.34 7.80
CA TYR A 79 2.19 -22.32 7.56
C TYR A 79 1.88 -22.95 6.20
N PRO A 80 1.85 -24.29 6.11
CA PRO A 80 1.73 -24.99 4.82
C PRO A 80 0.36 -24.75 4.16
N SER A 81 0.29 -23.79 3.23
CA SER A 81 -0.95 -23.49 2.49
C SER A 81 -0.67 -22.83 1.15
N SER A 82 -1.23 -23.38 0.08
CA SER A 82 -1.29 -22.71 -1.23
C SER A 82 -2.60 -21.93 -1.43
N ASP A 83 -3.62 -22.14 -0.58
CA ASP A 83 -4.90 -21.45 -0.68
C ASP A 83 -4.74 -19.96 -0.28
N PRO A 84 -4.99 -19.01 -1.22
CA PRO A 84 -4.89 -17.59 -0.93
C PRO A 84 -5.81 -17.13 0.19
N TRP A 85 -6.96 -17.80 0.40
CA TRP A 85 -7.88 -17.48 1.49
C TRP A 85 -7.31 -17.83 2.86
N GLN A 86 -6.68 -19.00 2.98
CA GLN A 86 -6.01 -19.43 4.21
C GLN A 86 -4.77 -18.59 4.50
N LEU A 87 -4.01 -18.23 3.47
CA LEU A 87 -2.80 -17.40 3.62
C LEU A 87 -3.08 -16.02 4.23
N ARG A 88 -4.29 -15.46 4.05
CA ARG A 88 -4.67 -14.16 4.66
C ARG A 88 -4.59 -14.19 6.18
N PHE A 89 -4.84 -15.34 6.79
CA PHE A 89 -4.86 -15.53 8.24
C PHE A 89 -3.48 -15.84 8.85
N PHE A 90 -2.46 -16.05 8.01
CA PHE A 90 -1.09 -16.09 8.51
C PHE A 90 -0.62 -14.67 8.84
N TYR A 91 -0.61 -14.32 10.13
CA TYR A 91 -0.17 -13.00 10.60
C TYR A 91 1.34 -12.92 10.86
N GLY A 92 2.00 -14.06 11.11
CA GLY A 92 3.42 -14.14 11.43
C GLY A 92 3.72 -15.06 12.59
N THR A 93 4.99 -15.11 12.99
CA THR A 93 5.51 -15.94 14.09
C THR A 93 6.51 -15.12 14.91
N ALA A 94 6.88 -15.59 16.11
CA ALA A 94 7.89 -14.91 16.91
C ALA A 94 9.25 -14.75 16.20
N ALA A 95 9.59 -15.68 15.27
CA ALA A 95 10.82 -15.62 14.50
C ALA A 95 10.71 -14.73 13.25
N MET A 96 9.59 -14.81 12.52
CA MET A 96 9.34 -14.00 11.32
C MET A 96 8.90 -12.57 11.64
N GLY A 97 8.52 -12.31 12.90
CA GLY A 97 7.77 -11.12 13.26
C GLY A 97 6.33 -11.22 12.76
N TRP A 98 5.65 -10.08 12.73
CA TRP A 98 4.24 -9.97 12.36
C TRP A 98 4.08 -9.02 11.19
N LYS A 99 3.19 -9.38 10.25
CA LYS A 99 2.96 -8.57 9.06
C LYS A 99 2.21 -7.28 9.40
N VAL A 100 2.45 -6.22 8.64
CA VAL A 100 1.56 -5.06 8.64
C VAL A 100 0.21 -5.51 8.07
N ALA A 101 -0.92 -4.96 8.57
CA ALA A 101 -2.26 -5.32 8.08
C ALA A 101 -2.59 -4.78 6.67
N TRP A 102 -1.56 -4.68 5.81
CA TRP A 102 -1.59 -4.15 4.45
C TRP A 102 -0.54 -4.83 3.57
N SER A 103 -0.81 -4.85 2.27
CA SER A 103 0.19 -5.20 1.26
C SER A 103 1.12 -4.03 0.93
N ASP A 104 2.26 -4.31 0.31
CA ASP A 104 3.25 -3.33 -0.15
C ASP A 104 2.62 -2.25 -1.04
N ARG A 105 1.69 -2.64 -1.93
CA ARG A 105 0.97 -1.70 -2.79
C ARG A 105 0.10 -0.75 -1.97
N MET A 106 -0.60 -1.27 -0.96
CA MET A 106 -1.46 -0.46 -0.10
C MET A 106 -0.65 0.47 0.79
N LEU A 107 0.47 -0.02 1.33
CA LEU A 107 1.43 0.79 2.06
C LEU A 107 1.89 1.96 1.21
N SER A 108 2.35 1.69 -0.01
CA SER A 108 2.87 2.73 -0.89
C SER A 108 1.80 3.73 -1.31
N PHE A 109 0.61 3.29 -1.72
CA PHE A 109 -0.41 4.23 -2.20
C PHE A 109 -1.13 4.95 -1.04
N TYR A 110 -1.72 4.19 -0.12
CA TYR A 110 -2.58 4.78 0.91
C TYR A 110 -1.77 5.52 1.96
N THR A 111 -0.66 4.98 2.46
CA THR A 111 0.16 5.66 3.49
C THR A 111 0.85 6.90 2.93
N MET A 112 1.32 6.87 1.68
CA MET A 112 2.02 8.03 1.13
C MET A 112 1.09 9.17 0.74
N THR A 113 -0.20 8.91 0.50
CA THR A 113 -1.16 9.97 0.17
C THR A 113 -1.26 11.04 1.27
N PRO A 114 -1.50 10.71 2.56
CA PRO A 114 -1.46 11.71 3.63
C PRO A 114 -0.05 12.26 3.89
N ILE A 115 1.03 11.52 3.62
CA ILE A 115 2.41 12.05 3.72
C ILE A 115 2.66 13.15 2.69
N PHE A 116 2.30 12.92 1.42
CA PHE A 116 2.31 13.98 0.41
C PHE A 116 1.30 15.07 0.72
N GLY A 117 0.23 14.73 1.42
CA GLY A 117 -0.69 15.66 2.01
C GLY A 117 -0.10 16.64 3.02
N LEU A 118 0.72 16.13 3.94
CA LEU A 118 1.51 16.94 4.87
C LEU A 118 2.53 17.81 4.12
N LEU A 119 3.18 17.25 3.09
CA LEU A 119 4.06 18.02 2.21
C LEU A 119 3.29 19.16 1.52
N TYR A 120 2.12 18.88 0.96
CA TYR A 120 1.23 19.90 0.41
C TYR A 120 0.88 20.96 1.47
N ALA A 121 0.53 20.55 2.69
CA ALA A 121 0.20 21.47 3.78
C ALA A 121 1.37 22.42 4.11
N ALA A 122 2.61 21.94 4.04
CA ALA A 122 3.81 22.75 4.22
C ALA A 122 4.06 23.72 3.04
N LEU A 123 3.73 23.30 1.82
CA LEU A 123 3.99 24.07 0.59
C LEU A 123 2.81 24.98 0.16
N ARG A 124 1.60 24.79 0.69
CA ARG A 124 0.37 25.48 0.22
C ARG A 124 0.43 27.01 0.35
N ARG A 125 1.31 27.54 1.21
CA ARG A 125 1.58 28.99 1.30
C ARG A 125 2.07 29.59 -0.03
N TRP A 126 2.64 28.78 -0.91
CA TRP A 126 3.12 29.18 -2.25
C TRP A 126 2.05 29.07 -3.35
N ARG A 127 0.77 28.92 -2.98
CA ARG A 127 -0.37 28.88 -3.90
C ARG A 127 -0.21 27.85 -5.03
N LEU A 128 0.19 26.63 -4.66
CA LEU A 128 0.29 25.50 -5.58
C LEU A 128 -1.02 25.30 -6.35
N ARG A 129 -0.92 25.10 -7.67
CA ARG A 129 -2.06 24.76 -8.52
C ARG A 129 -2.25 23.24 -8.53
N PRO A 130 -3.51 22.75 -8.64
CA PRO A 130 -3.78 21.35 -8.90
C PRO A 130 -3.00 20.89 -10.13
N LEU A 131 -2.52 19.63 -10.10
CA LEU A 131 -2.00 19.01 -11.31
C LEU A 131 -3.05 19.10 -12.44
N PRO A 132 -2.63 19.33 -13.70
CA PRO A 132 -3.54 19.18 -14.83
C PRO A 132 -4.12 17.77 -14.86
N TRP A 133 -5.41 17.61 -15.15
CA TRP A 133 -6.08 16.30 -15.08
C TRP A 133 -5.39 15.21 -15.94
N ARG A 134 -4.79 15.59 -17.08
CA ARG A 134 -4.00 14.67 -17.92
C ARG A 134 -2.77 14.15 -17.21
N VAL A 135 -2.04 15.03 -16.50
CA VAL A 135 -0.87 14.64 -15.70
C VAL A 135 -1.32 13.75 -14.54
N PHE A 136 -2.42 14.09 -13.88
CA PHE A 136 -3.00 13.23 -12.84
C PHE A 136 -3.32 11.82 -13.37
N VAL A 137 -4.01 11.70 -14.51
CA VAL A 137 -4.28 10.38 -15.12
C VAL A 137 -2.98 9.63 -15.45
N LEU A 138 -1.96 10.32 -15.97
CA LEU A 138 -0.65 9.71 -16.25
C LEU A 138 0.04 9.20 -14.97
N THR A 139 -0.13 9.85 -13.83
CA THR A 139 0.42 9.35 -12.54
C THR A 139 -0.28 8.09 -12.04
N LEU A 140 -1.56 7.89 -12.39
CA LEU A 140 -2.33 6.70 -12.01
C LEU A 140 -2.11 5.52 -12.96
N LEU A 141 -1.71 5.79 -14.20
CA LEU A 141 -1.57 4.75 -15.23
C LEU A 141 -0.62 3.61 -14.81
N PRO A 142 0.57 3.86 -14.24
CA PRO A 142 1.48 2.78 -13.85
C PRO A 142 0.91 1.85 -12.78
N ILE A 143 0.23 2.37 -11.75
CA ILE A 143 -0.38 1.53 -10.70
C ILE A 143 -1.58 0.76 -11.24
N ALA A 144 -2.34 1.34 -12.18
CA ALA A 144 -3.44 0.67 -12.85
C ALA A 144 -2.93 -0.51 -13.70
N LEU A 145 -1.84 -0.33 -14.44
CA LEU A 145 -1.21 -1.38 -15.22
C LEU A 145 -0.60 -2.48 -14.33
N ASP A 146 0.11 -2.11 -13.26
CA ASP A 146 0.62 -3.07 -12.28
C ASP A 146 -0.51 -3.90 -11.65
N GLY A 147 -1.59 -3.23 -11.23
CA GLY A 147 -2.79 -3.87 -10.69
C GLY A 147 -3.45 -4.82 -11.68
N ALA A 148 -3.72 -4.35 -12.91
CA ALA A 148 -4.39 -5.12 -13.94
C ALA A 148 -3.60 -6.36 -14.36
N THR A 149 -2.28 -6.24 -14.52
CA THR A 149 -1.42 -7.38 -14.88
C THR A 149 -1.31 -8.40 -13.76
N HIS A 150 -1.28 -7.98 -12.49
CA HIS A 150 -1.37 -8.90 -11.36
C HIS A 150 -2.72 -9.63 -11.30
N ILE A 151 -3.84 -8.92 -11.48
CA ILE A 151 -5.17 -9.53 -11.52
C ILE A 151 -5.26 -10.55 -12.65
N LEU A 152 -4.75 -10.20 -13.84
CA LEU A 152 -4.73 -11.11 -14.99
C LEU A 152 -3.87 -12.35 -14.71
N SER A 153 -2.70 -12.17 -14.10
CA SER A 153 -1.83 -13.28 -13.69
C SER A 153 -2.51 -14.18 -12.67
N ASP A 154 -3.11 -13.59 -11.63
CA ASP A 154 -3.78 -14.30 -10.55
C ASP A 154 -5.05 -15.02 -11.07
N LEU A 155 -5.74 -14.48 -12.08
CA LEU A 155 -6.91 -15.11 -12.71
C LEU A 155 -6.55 -16.31 -13.59
N ILE A 156 -5.46 -16.22 -14.36
CA ILE A 156 -5.05 -17.27 -15.30
C ILE A 156 -4.30 -18.40 -14.59
N PHE A 157 -3.41 -18.04 -13.66
CA PHE A 157 -2.48 -18.98 -13.04
C PHE A 157 -2.81 -19.25 -11.58
N GLY A 158 -3.64 -18.44 -10.93
CA GLY A 158 -3.83 -18.47 -9.48
C GLY A 158 -2.76 -17.65 -8.75
N VAL A 159 -3.13 -17.14 -7.58
CA VAL A 159 -2.29 -16.25 -6.74
C VAL A 159 -1.00 -16.93 -6.25
N SER A 160 -1.00 -18.26 -6.17
CA SER A 160 0.08 -19.06 -5.55
C SER A 160 0.81 -20.01 -6.52
N ASN A 161 0.46 -20.04 -7.82
CA ASN A 161 0.98 -21.05 -8.76
C ASN A 161 1.92 -20.49 -9.84
N GLY A 162 2.77 -19.52 -9.51
CA GLY A 162 3.90 -19.18 -10.39
C GLY A 162 3.51 -18.51 -11.73
N GLY A 163 2.49 -17.65 -11.71
CA GLY A 163 2.05 -16.94 -12.93
C GLY A 163 3.13 -16.04 -13.55
N PHE A 164 2.84 -15.45 -14.72
CA PHE A 164 3.82 -14.65 -15.46
C PHE A 164 4.33 -13.41 -14.69
N ARG A 165 3.53 -12.88 -13.76
CA ARG A 165 3.97 -11.81 -12.85
C ARG A 165 4.81 -12.34 -11.70
N ASP A 166 4.64 -13.58 -11.28
CA ASP A 166 5.45 -14.17 -10.19
C ASP A 166 6.88 -14.43 -10.68
N THR A 167 7.03 -15.01 -11.86
CA THR A 167 8.36 -15.36 -12.40
C THR A 167 9.05 -14.22 -13.16
N ASN A 168 8.27 -13.34 -13.79
CA ASN A 168 8.75 -12.30 -14.71
C ASN A 168 9.78 -12.78 -15.74
N VAL A 169 9.63 -14.01 -16.25
CA VAL A 169 10.51 -14.57 -17.30
C VAL A 169 10.54 -13.68 -18.55
N TRP A 170 9.42 -13.01 -18.86
CA TRP A 170 9.34 -12.04 -19.95
C TRP A 170 10.35 -10.89 -19.77
N LEU A 171 10.53 -10.40 -18.54
CA LEU A 171 11.45 -9.32 -18.22
C LEU A 171 12.90 -9.81 -18.21
N ALA A 172 13.13 -11.02 -17.67
CA ALA A 172 14.43 -11.67 -17.73
C ALA A 172 14.89 -11.86 -19.18
N ALA A 173 14.01 -12.33 -20.07
CA ALA A 173 14.31 -12.50 -21.49
C ALA A 173 14.62 -11.16 -22.17
N LEU A 174 13.84 -10.11 -21.90
CA LEU A 174 14.04 -8.77 -22.47
C LEU A 174 15.39 -8.14 -22.07
N THR A 175 15.87 -8.44 -20.86
CA THR A 175 17.07 -7.84 -20.27
C THR A 175 18.30 -8.74 -20.36
N GLY A 176 18.22 -9.86 -21.09
CA GLY A 176 19.31 -10.84 -21.19
C GLY A 176 19.68 -11.46 -19.84
N ASN A 177 18.71 -11.56 -18.92
CA ASN A 177 18.86 -12.08 -17.57
C ASN A 177 19.99 -11.40 -16.75
N ALA A 178 20.19 -10.09 -16.96
CA ALA A 178 21.28 -9.34 -16.31
C ALA A 178 21.25 -9.35 -14.77
N PHE A 179 20.07 -9.50 -14.15
CA PHE A 179 19.87 -9.46 -12.70
C PHE A 179 19.06 -10.67 -12.20
N PRO A 180 19.64 -11.88 -12.08
CA PRO A 180 18.87 -13.10 -11.79
C PRO A 180 17.99 -13.03 -10.52
N ALA A 181 18.44 -12.35 -9.48
CA ALA A 181 17.70 -12.18 -8.22
C ALA A 181 16.57 -11.14 -8.28
N PHE A 182 16.47 -10.35 -9.35
CA PHE A 182 15.52 -9.25 -9.48
C PHE A 182 14.16 -9.71 -10.03
N TYR A 183 14.12 -10.72 -10.89
CA TYR A 183 12.91 -10.98 -11.68
C TYR A 183 11.81 -11.69 -10.90
N ALA A 184 12.13 -12.77 -10.19
CA ALA A 184 11.13 -13.66 -9.63
C ALA A 184 10.77 -13.34 -8.17
N GLY A 185 9.48 -13.42 -7.87
CA GLY A 185 8.90 -13.34 -6.54
C GLY A 185 8.45 -11.95 -6.12
N ASP A 186 7.94 -11.88 -4.90
CA ASP A 186 7.27 -10.72 -4.34
C ASP A 186 8.08 -10.02 -3.23
N GLN A 187 9.21 -10.61 -2.83
CA GLN A 187 10.09 -10.17 -1.74
C GLN A 187 10.89 -8.91 -2.06
N LEU A 188 11.46 -8.31 -1.03
CA LEU A 188 12.32 -7.15 -1.11
C LEU A 188 13.39 -7.33 -2.19
N GLY A 189 13.52 -6.31 -3.03
CA GLY A 189 14.52 -6.26 -4.09
C GLY A 189 14.06 -6.86 -5.41
N THR A 190 12.89 -7.52 -5.48
CA THR A 190 12.36 -8.00 -6.76
C THR A 190 11.65 -6.91 -7.55
N PHE A 191 11.43 -7.17 -8.83
CA PHE A 191 10.69 -6.32 -9.75
C PHE A 191 9.28 -6.04 -9.22
N ASN A 192 8.55 -7.06 -8.75
CA ASN A 192 7.18 -6.86 -8.27
C ASN A 192 7.13 -5.96 -7.05
N TRP A 193 8.08 -6.14 -6.13
CA TRP A 193 8.17 -5.30 -4.94
C TRP A 193 8.42 -3.84 -5.32
N TRP A 194 9.42 -3.58 -6.17
CA TRP A 194 9.70 -2.23 -6.67
C TRP A 194 8.56 -1.64 -7.50
N ALA A 195 7.94 -2.42 -8.38
CA ALA A 195 6.81 -1.97 -9.19
C ALA A 195 5.64 -1.54 -8.29
N ARG A 196 5.25 -2.37 -7.31
CA ARG A 196 4.18 -2.04 -6.35
C ARG A 196 4.49 -0.77 -5.56
N LEU A 197 5.74 -0.59 -5.12
CA LEU A 197 6.14 0.59 -4.35
C LEU A 197 6.24 1.85 -5.20
N LEU A 198 6.94 1.83 -6.32
CA LEU A 198 7.18 3.03 -7.13
C LEU A 198 5.90 3.54 -7.81
N THR A 199 5.08 2.62 -8.32
CA THR A 199 3.80 3.00 -8.94
C THR A 199 2.80 3.52 -7.91
N GLY A 200 2.75 2.89 -6.72
CA GLY A 200 1.96 3.38 -5.58
C GLY A 200 2.36 4.78 -5.13
N LEU A 201 3.67 5.04 -5.04
CA LEU A 201 4.22 6.32 -4.60
C LEU A 201 3.89 7.42 -5.59
N LEU A 202 4.06 7.15 -6.89
CA LEU A 202 3.71 8.10 -7.96
C LEU A 202 2.21 8.42 -7.95
N ALA A 203 1.36 7.41 -7.81
CA ALA A 203 -0.08 7.59 -7.75
C ALA A 203 -0.50 8.39 -6.51
N ALA A 204 0.10 8.11 -5.35
CA ALA A 204 -0.16 8.84 -4.11
C ALA A 204 0.22 10.32 -4.22
N TRP A 205 1.38 10.61 -4.82
CA TRP A 205 1.80 11.97 -5.13
C TRP A 205 0.80 12.66 -6.06
N GLY A 206 0.41 11.97 -7.14
CA GLY A 206 -0.56 12.47 -8.11
C GLY A 206 -1.90 12.82 -7.47
N VAL A 207 -2.44 11.94 -6.62
CA VAL A 207 -3.69 12.17 -5.88
C VAL A 207 -3.56 13.38 -4.96
N ALA A 208 -2.51 13.45 -4.15
CA ALA A 208 -2.32 14.55 -3.19
C ALA A 208 -2.19 15.90 -3.89
N PHE A 209 -1.36 16.01 -4.93
CA PHE A 209 -1.11 17.27 -5.65
C PHE A 209 -2.18 17.59 -6.71
N PHE A 210 -3.12 16.69 -6.98
CA PHE A 210 -4.34 17.00 -7.71
C PHE A 210 -5.46 17.44 -6.76
N ALA A 211 -5.85 16.57 -5.83
CA ALA A 211 -7.06 16.72 -5.03
C ALA A 211 -6.92 17.83 -3.98
N PHE A 212 -5.79 17.96 -3.29
CA PHE A 212 -5.71 18.86 -2.14
C PHE A 212 -5.65 20.33 -2.55
N PRO A 213 -4.86 20.73 -3.57
CA PRO A 213 -4.97 22.07 -4.12
C PRO A 213 -6.37 22.38 -4.67
N TRP A 214 -7.06 21.38 -5.25
CA TRP A 214 -8.41 21.56 -5.80
C TRP A 214 -9.43 21.80 -4.69
N LEU A 215 -9.39 21.00 -3.62
CA LEU A 215 -10.21 21.20 -2.42
C LEU A 215 -9.93 22.54 -1.75
N ASP A 216 -8.66 22.93 -1.63
CA ASP A 216 -8.29 24.24 -1.04
C ASP A 216 -8.89 25.40 -1.84
N GLN A 217 -8.88 25.32 -3.17
CA GLN A 217 -9.54 26.32 -4.03
C GLN A 217 -11.06 26.33 -3.84
N LEU A 218 -11.68 25.16 -3.67
CA LEU A 218 -13.12 25.04 -3.43
C LEU A 218 -13.54 25.68 -2.09
N PHE A 219 -12.84 25.35 -1.00
CA PHE A 219 -13.14 25.89 0.33
C PHE A 219 -12.81 27.38 0.49
N ARG A 220 -11.84 27.91 -0.27
CA ARG A 220 -11.58 29.37 -0.31
C ARG A 220 -12.63 30.16 -1.07
N ARG A 221 -13.42 29.54 -1.95
CA ARG A 221 -14.51 30.21 -2.69
C ARG A 221 -15.80 30.31 -1.87
N GLN A 222 -15.93 29.49 -0.83
CA GLN A 222 -17.12 29.44 0.03
C GLN A 222 -16.99 30.28 1.31
N ASN A 223 -15.79 30.78 1.62
CA ASN A 223 -15.51 31.73 2.71
C ASN A 223 -15.24 33.12 2.12
#